data_AF-A7G9Q2-F1
#
_entry.id   AF-A7G9Q2-F1
#
_cell.length_a   1.000
_cell.length_b   1.000
_cell.length_c   1.000
_cell.angle_alpha   90.00
_cell.angle_beta   90.00
_cell.angle_gamma   90.00
#
_symmetry.space_group_name_H-M   'P 1'
#
loop_
_entity.id
_entity.type
_entity.pdbx_description
1 polymer ?
#
loop_
_entity_poly.entity_id
_entity_poly.type
_entity_poly.pdbx_seq_one_letter_code
_entity_poly.pdbx_strand_id
1 'polypeptide(L)'
;MIKEIKEMISRITIFNFIIGITFFIIIYLTFNISYSFCFLLGLILANINLFINAKTTNMIIIKNKNSILSILGFFVRIIIVCALGLLLSKDNTKNIIPFLLGYSSNFISIIFYGTNLGKNKV
;
A
#
# COMPACT_ATOMS: atom_id res chain seq x y z
N MET A 1 -13.56 -7.10 -12.08
CA MET A 1 -12.93 -7.58 -10.84
C MET A 1 -14.02 -8.25 -10.03
N ILE A 2 -13.78 -9.43 -9.45
CA ILE A 2 -14.75 -10.14 -8.61
C ILE A 2 -15.19 -9.20 -7.49
N LYS A 3 -16.49 -9.25 -7.16
CA LYS A 3 -17.13 -8.36 -6.19
C LYS A 3 -16.38 -8.37 -4.85
N GLU A 4 -16.02 -9.55 -4.36
CA GLU A 4 -15.27 -9.77 -3.11
C GLU A 4 -13.91 -9.05 -3.11
N ILE A 5 -13.14 -9.15 -4.21
CA ILE A 5 -11.86 -8.47 -4.35
C ILE A 5 -12.06 -6.95 -4.39
N LYS A 6 -13.11 -6.46 -5.05
CA LYS A 6 -13.43 -5.02 -5.08
C LYS A 6 -13.79 -4.49 -3.69
N GLU A 7 -14.59 -5.23 -2.94
CA GLU A 7 -14.97 -4.88 -1.57
C GLU A 7 -13.76 -4.89 -0.63
N MET A 8 -12.88 -5.90 -0.75
CA MET A 8 -11.62 -5.96 -0.02
C MET A 8 -10.78 -4.69 -0.23
N ILE A 9 -10.49 -4.34 -1.48
CA ILE A 9 -9.69 -3.15 -1.80
C ILE A 9 -10.36 -1.90 -1.22
N SER A 10 -11.68 -1.74 -1.42
CA SER A 10 -12.40 -0.56 -0.93
C SER A 10 -12.27 -0.40 0.59
N ARG A 11 -12.41 -1.49 1.37
CA ARG A 11 -12.27 -1.43 2.83
C ARG A 11 -10.83 -1.15 3.26
N ILE A 12 -9.85 -1.80 2.63
CA ILE A 12 -8.43 -1.54 2.91
C ILE A 12 -8.07 -0.09 2.59
N THR A 13 -8.56 0.47 1.48
CA THR A 13 -8.34 1.88 1.13
C THR A 13 -8.94 2.83 2.18
N ILE A 14 -10.12 2.53 2.73
CA ILE A 14 -10.71 3.31 3.83
C ILE A 14 -9.83 3.25 5.08
N PHE A 15 -9.35 2.07 5.46
CA PHE A 15 -8.43 1.94 6.60
C PHE A 15 -7.10 2.68 6.35
N ASN A 16 -6.55 2.59 5.14
CA ASN A 16 -5.36 3.35 4.77
C ASN A 16 -5.61 4.86 4.81
N PHE A 17 -6.81 5.34 4.47
CA PHE A 17 -7.13 6.76 4.59
C PHE A 17 -7.12 7.22 6.05
N ILE A 18 -7.74 6.44 6.95
CA ILE A 18 -7.75 6.71 8.40
C ILE A 18 -6.32 6.70 8.95
N ILE A 19 -5.55 5.63 8.68
CA ILE A 19 -4.14 5.50 9.07
C ILE A 19 -3.31 6.66 8.51
N GLY A 20 -3.54 7.01 7.25
CA GLY A 20 -2.87 8.10 6.56
C GLY A 20 -3.00 9.42 7.31
N ILE A 21 -4.23 9.80 7.66
CA ILE A 21 -4.50 11.03 8.42
C ILE A 21 -3.87 10.96 9.81
N THR A 22 -4.09 9.86 10.54
CA THR A 22 -3.60 9.73 11.92
C THR A 22 -2.07 9.82 11.99
N PHE A 23 -1.36 9.03 11.18
CA PHE A 23 0.10 9.04 11.18
C PHE A 23 0.67 10.33 10.58
N PHE A 24 0.01 10.95 9.60
CA PHE A 24 0.44 12.24 9.06
C PHE A 24 0.49 13.31 10.15
N ILE A 25 -0.58 13.41 10.96
CA ILE A 25 -0.66 14.36 12.08
C ILE A 25 0.41 14.04 13.13
N ILE A 26 0.57 12.78 13.52
CA ILE A 26 1.56 12.36 14.52
C ILE A 26 2.99 12.70 14.06
N ILE A 27 3.34 12.35 12.83
CA ILE A 27 4.68 12.60 12.26
C ILE A 27 4.92 14.11 12.11
N TYR A 28 3.88 14.87 11.75
CA TYR A 28 3.99 16.32 11.58
C TYR A 28 4.30 17.02 12.90
N LEU A 29 3.59 16.63 13.97
CA LEU A 29 3.79 17.18 15.31
C LEU A 29 5.12 16.76 15.95
N THR A 30 5.63 15.57 15.62
CA THR A 30 6.84 15.01 16.26
C THR A 30 8.13 15.35 15.51
N PHE A 31 8.08 15.44 14.18
CA PHE A 31 9.24 15.62 13.32
C PHE A 31 9.12 16.88 12.47
N ASN A 32 8.55 16.76 11.27
CA ASN A 32 8.32 17.88 10.34
C ASN A 32 7.36 17.45 9.23
N ILE A 33 6.87 18.45 8.51
CA ILE A 33 5.92 18.26 7.40
C ILE A 33 6.50 17.42 6.24
N SER A 34 7.80 17.53 5.96
CA SER A 34 8.45 16.78 4.88
C SER A 34 8.42 15.28 5.13
N TYR A 35 8.62 14.85 6.38
CA TYR A 35 8.54 13.44 6.76
C TYR A 35 7.10 12.93 6.68
N SER A 36 6.11 13.75 7.06
CA SER A 36 4.70 13.38 6.91
C SER A 36 4.31 13.20 5.44
N PHE A 37 4.83 14.02 4.53
CA PHE A 37 4.63 13.82 3.10
C PHE A 37 5.33 12.57 2.57
N CYS A 38 6.56 12.29 3.01
CA CYS A 38 7.26 11.06 2.65
C CYS A 38 6.45 9.81 3.08
N PHE A 39 5.88 9.84 4.28
CA PHE A 39 4.97 8.79 4.76
C PHE A 39 3.74 8.62 3.87
N LEU A 40 3.04 9.72 3.54
CA LEU A 40 1.87 9.64 2.65
C LEU A 40 2.22 9.08 1.27
N LEU A 41 3.37 9.46 0.69
CA LEU A 41 3.82 8.91 -0.58
C LEU A 41 4.02 7.39 -0.51
N GLY A 42 4.64 6.90 0.57
CA GLY A 42 4.79 5.46 0.81
C GLY A 42 3.43 4.75 0.87
N LEU A 43 2.49 5.31 1.63
CA LEU A 43 1.16 4.73 1.81
C LEU A 43 0.31 4.76 0.53
N ILE A 44 0.39 5.84 -0.25
CA ILE A 44 -0.24 5.93 -1.57
C ILE A 44 0.32 4.86 -2.49
N LEU A 45 1.64 4.71 -2.52
CA LEU A 45 2.31 3.71 -3.35
C LEU A 45 1.93 2.28 -2.95
N ALA A 46 1.76 2.01 -1.65
CA ALA A 46 1.26 0.72 -1.19
C ALA A 46 -0.18 0.45 -1.64
N ASN A 47 -1.07 1.45 -1.63
CA ASN A 47 -2.43 1.34 -2.17
C ASN A 47 -2.43 1.05 -3.67
N ILE A 48 -1.61 1.77 -4.45
CA ILE A 48 -1.44 1.52 -5.88
C ILE A 48 -0.94 0.09 -6.10
N ASN A 49 0.05 -0.34 -5.32
CA ASN A 49 0.61 -1.67 -5.42
C ASN A 49 -0.42 -2.76 -5.14
N LEU A 50 -1.26 -2.58 -4.10
CA LEU A 50 -2.38 -3.47 -3.79
C LEU A 50 -3.40 -3.53 -4.93
N PHE A 51 -3.76 -2.38 -5.50
CA PHE A 51 -4.72 -2.31 -6.61
C PHE A 51 -4.20 -3.05 -7.86
N ILE A 52 -2.94 -2.80 -8.24
CA ILE A 52 -2.31 -3.51 -9.37
C ILE A 52 -2.22 -5.01 -9.08
N ASN A 53 -1.89 -5.39 -7.84
CA ASN A 53 -1.85 -6.79 -7.42
C ASN A 53 -3.20 -7.46 -7.64
N ALA A 54 -4.25 -6.87 -7.07
CA ALA A 54 -5.58 -7.42 -7.10
C ALA A 54 -6.13 -7.52 -8.53
N LYS A 55 -5.86 -6.52 -9.37
CA LYS A 55 -6.23 -6.55 -10.80
C LYS A 55 -5.52 -7.69 -11.54
N THR A 56 -4.21 -7.87 -11.30
CA THR A 56 -3.41 -8.94 -11.91
C THR A 56 -3.89 -10.31 -11.46
N THR A 57 -4.06 -10.52 -10.15
CA THR A 57 -4.60 -11.77 -9.57
C THR A 57 -5.99 -12.08 -10.12
N ASN A 58 -6.88 -11.09 -10.19
CA ASN A 58 -8.21 -11.27 -10.75
C ASN A 58 -8.18 -11.67 -12.24
N MET A 59 -7.22 -11.17 -13.02
CA MET A 59 -7.07 -11.61 -14.42
C MET A 59 -6.57 -13.06 -14.52
N ILE A 60 -5.68 -13.48 -13.63
CA ILE A 60 -5.17 -14.86 -13.62
C ILE A 60 -6.29 -15.83 -13.25
N ILE A 61 -7.02 -15.54 -12.16
CA ILE A 61 -8.10 -16.40 -11.67
C ILE A 61 -9.25 -16.52 -12.69
N ILE A 62 -9.71 -15.40 -13.27
CA ILE A 62 -10.88 -15.42 -14.16
C ILE A 62 -10.51 -15.80 -15.60
N LYS A 63 -9.40 -15.25 -16.12
CA LYS A 63 -9.06 -15.34 -17.55
C LYS A 63 -7.96 -16.37 -17.82
N ASN A 64 -7.62 -17.19 -16.82
CA ASN A 64 -6.59 -18.22 -16.88
C ASN A 64 -5.28 -17.72 -17.52
N LYS A 65 -4.93 -16.45 -17.25
CA LYS A 65 -3.76 -15.81 -17.85
C LYS A 65 -2.47 -16.37 -17.25
N ASN A 66 -1.43 -16.37 -18.09
CA ASN A 66 -0.12 -16.92 -17.76
C ASN A 66 0.48 -16.31 -16.48
N SER A 67 0.86 -17.16 -15.53
CA SER A 67 1.39 -16.79 -14.21
C SER A 67 2.70 -16.00 -14.28
N ILE A 68 3.47 -16.19 -15.36
CA ILE A 68 4.70 -15.46 -15.67
C ILE A 68 4.47 -13.93 -15.71
N LEU A 69 3.31 -13.48 -16.20
CA LEU A 69 2.98 -12.06 -16.25
C LEU A 69 2.80 -11.47 -14.83
N SER A 70 2.34 -12.29 -13.88
CA SER A 70 2.25 -11.92 -12.46
C SER A 70 3.61 -11.69 -11.84
N ILE A 71 4.55 -12.60 -12.13
CA ILE A 71 5.92 -12.57 -11.61
C ILE A 71 6.66 -11.34 -12.15
N LEU A 72 6.57 -11.07 -13.45
CA LEU A 72 7.15 -9.87 -14.06
C LEU A 72 6.52 -8.59 -13.47
N GLY A 73 5.20 -8.57 -13.31
CA GLY A 73 4.50 -7.44 -12.70
C GLY A 73 4.88 -7.22 -11.22
N PHE A 74 5.26 -8.26 -10.48
CA PHE A 74 5.79 -8.13 -9.13
C PHE A 74 7.14 -7.42 -9.11
N PHE A 75 8.09 -7.82 -9.97
CA PHE A 75 9.40 -7.15 -10.06
C PHE A 75 9.28 -5.68 -10.44
N VAL A 76 8.44 -5.35 -11.43
CA VAL A 76 8.20 -3.95 -11.82
C VAL A 76 7.73 -3.10 -10.64
N ARG A 77 6.82 -3.63 -9.81
CA ARG A 77 6.30 -2.90 -8.64
C ARG A 77 7.35 -2.70 -7.56
N ILE A 78 8.22 -3.70 -7.32
CA ILE A 78 9.36 -3.56 -6.42
C ILE A 78 10.32 -2.48 -6.93
N ILE A 79 10.68 -2.51 -8.21
CA ILE A 79 11.58 -1.54 -8.81
C ILE A 79 11.04 -0.12 -8.64
N ILE A 80 9.73 0.10 -8.84
CA ILE A 80 9.10 1.41 -8.63
C ILE A 80 9.25 1.88 -7.17
N VAL A 81 9.00 1.00 -6.20
CA VAL A 81 9.14 1.32 -4.76
C VAL A 81 10.59 1.65 -4.41
N CYS A 82 11.54 0.85 -4.88
CA CYS A 82 12.97 1.09 -4.66
C CYS A 82 13.43 2.40 -5.32
N ALA A 83 13.02 2.66 -6.56
CA ALA A 83 13.37 3.88 -7.28
C ALA A 83 12.85 5.13 -6.55
N LEU A 84 11.59 5.12 -6.09
CA LEU A 84 11.03 6.22 -5.32
C LEU A 84 11.73 6.40 -3.96
N GLY A 85 12.04 5.29 -3.27
CA GLY A 85 12.82 5.35 -2.03
C GLY A 85 14.20 5.98 -2.22
N LEU A 86 14.91 5.61 -3.28
CA LEU A 86 16.21 6.19 -3.64
C LEU A 86 16.10 7.69 -3.98
N LEU A 87 15.09 8.06 -4.76
CA LEU A 87 14.83 9.46 -5.12
C LEU A 87 14.58 10.32 -3.88
N LEU A 88 13.74 9.85 -2.95
CA LEU A 88 13.43 10.57 -1.70
C LEU A 88 14.65 10.67 -0.77
N SER A 89 15.57 9.72 -0.86
CA SER A 89 16.80 9.66 -0.04
C SER A 89 17.92 10.55 -0.55
N LYS A 90 17.82 11.07 -1.78
CA LYS A 90 18.88 11.84 -2.45
C LYS A 90 19.26 13.10 -1.66
N ASP A 91 18.26 13.85 -1.22
CA ASP A 91 18.48 15.14 -0.56
C ASP A 91 18.54 14.99 0.97
N ASN A 92 17.83 14.00 1.52
CA ASN A 92 17.89 13.65 2.93
C ASN A 92 17.66 12.14 3.10
N THR A 93 18.73 11.41 3.42
CA THR A 93 18.70 9.95 3.57
C THR A 93 17.69 9.48 4.61
N LYS A 94 17.35 10.31 5.60
CA LYS A 94 16.34 10.00 6.62
C LYS A 94 14.91 9.96 6.07
N ASN A 95 14.63 10.57 4.90
CA ASN A 95 13.30 10.53 4.26
C ASN A 95 12.85 9.11 3.89
N ILE A 96 13.80 8.18 3.72
CA ILE A 96 13.48 6.79 3.41
C ILE A 96 12.69 6.11 4.53
N ILE A 97 12.96 6.49 5.78
CA ILE A 97 12.35 5.88 6.96
C ILE A 97 10.83 6.14 6.99
N PRO A 98 10.34 7.40 6.99
CA PRO A 98 8.91 7.65 6.96
C PRO A 98 8.25 7.09 5.69
N PHE A 99 8.92 7.10 4.55
CA PHE A 99 8.42 6.47 3.32
C PHE A 99 8.19 4.96 3.49
N LEU A 100 9.18 4.23 4.01
CA LEU A 100 9.06 2.78 4.25
C LEU A 100 8.02 2.48 5.34
N LEU A 101 7.91 3.32 6.37
CA LEU A 101 6.86 3.23 7.37
C LEU A 101 5.48 3.36 6.73
N GLY A 102 5.25 4.39 5.91
CA GLY A 102 3.99 4.59 5.21
C GLY A 102 3.64 3.45 4.27
N TYR A 103 4.63 2.95 3.52
CA TYR A 103 4.43 1.80 2.66
C TYR A 103 4.03 0.55 3.45
N SER A 104 4.69 0.32 4.59
CA SER A 104 4.43 -0.84 5.46
C SER A 104 3.11 -0.72 6.22
N SER A 105 2.61 0.49 6.50
CA SER A 105 1.34 0.70 7.18
C SER A 105 0.13 0.10 6.45
N ASN A 106 0.23 -0.16 5.14
CA ASN A 106 -0.81 -0.91 4.42
C ASN A 106 -1.02 -2.33 4.98
N PHE A 107 0.01 -2.97 5.56
CA PHE A 107 -0.15 -4.26 6.25
C PHE A 107 -1.10 -4.16 7.45
N ILE A 108 -1.08 -3.05 8.17
CA ILE A 108 -1.98 -2.81 9.30
C ILE A 108 -3.45 -2.82 8.79
N SER A 109 -3.74 -2.11 7.69
CA SER A 109 -5.06 -2.12 7.06
C SER A 109 -5.52 -3.49 6.59
N ILE A 110 -4.60 -4.30 6.04
CA ILE A 110 -4.90 -5.68 5.63
C ILE A 110 -5.27 -6.53 6.85
N ILE A 111 -4.54 -6.41 7.96
CA ILE A 111 -4.82 -7.14 9.21
C ILE A 111 -6.18 -6.73 9.79
N PHE A 112 -6.49 -5.43 9.82
CA PHE A 112 -7.81 -4.95 10.27
C PHE A 112 -8.95 -5.45 9.38
N TYR A 113 -8.75 -5.48 8.07
CA TYR A 113 -9.74 -6.07 7.16
C TYR A 113 -9.91 -7.59 7.41
N GLY A 114 -8.80 -8.33 7.51
CA GLY A 114 -8.81 -9.78 7.73
C GLY A 114 -9.47 -10.19 9.05
N THR A 115 -9.23 -9.45 10.13
CA THR A 115 -9.85 -9.72 11.44
C THR A 115 -11.34 -9.34 11.46
N ASN A 116 -11.76 -8.30 10.72
CA ASN A 116 -13.18 -7.94 10.59
C ASN A 116 -13.98 -8.93 9.71
N LEU A 117 -13.35 -9.64 8.77
CA LEU A 117 -14.01 -10.69 7.98
C LEU A 117 -14.54 -11.83 8.85
N GLY A 118 -13.85 -12.17 9.95
CA GLY A 118 -14.31 -13.17 10.92
C GLY A 118 -15.53 -12.73 11.74
N LYS A 119 -15.74 -11.41 11.88
CA LYS A 119 -16.87 -10.84 12.64
C LYS A 119 -18.15 -10.71 11.81
N ASN A 120 -18.06 -10.58 10.49
CA ASN A 120 -19.22 -10.47 9.59
C ASN A 120 -19.87 -11.83 9.24
N LYS A 121 -19.42 -12.93 9.83
CA LYS A 121 -19.97 -14.29 9.65
C LYS A 121 -20.60 -14.87 10.92
N VAL A 122 -20.76 -14.07 11.98
CA VAL A 122 -21.46 -14.43 13.22
C VAL A 122 -22.79 -13.69 13.26
#